data_AF-A0A1B9FSS2-F1
#
_entry.id   AF-A0A1B9FSS2-F1
#
_cell.length_a   1.000
_cell.length_b   1.000
_cell.length_c   1.000
_cell.angle_alpha   90.00
_cell.angle_beta   90.00
_cell.angle_gamma   90.00
#
_symmetry.space_group_name_H-M   'P 1'
#
loop_
_entity.id
_entity.type
_entity.pdbx_description
1 polymer ?
#
loop_
_entity_poly.entity_id
_entity_poly.type
_entity_poly.pdbx_seq_one_letter_code
_entity_poly.pdbx_strand_id
1 'polypeptide(L)'
;MLLQTIFVISITSLGVTAARAPQYELHIQEANDDIYNKYPKDLLEFDTYNDDQTVIHHYEDSPAFKYVDQEPAHDRCRTGKPVFLYQGHPQPRSSGTIQGPVLGGVAWMEGYDGAHCQSSGVNCGIVEFTLTNGHGKGMQNSADYSLLDGPGLGNHKFHYKMNFHFTGSCTKSPGGPCTGNSPRQCPGAYLGDKTEGGAPTQCLSDNTGIVITFC
;
A
#
# COMPACT_ATOMS: atom_id res chain seq x y z
N MET A 1 -50.72 -13.13 61.49
CA MET A 1 -50.06 -13.81 60.35
C MET A 1 -49.80 -12.75 59.29
N LEU A 2 -48.56 -12.28 59.15
CA LEU A 2 -48.15 -11.32 58.12
C LEU A 2 -47.59 -12.12 56.93
N LEU A 3 -48.24 -12.05 55.77
CA LEU A 3 -47.72 -12.61 54.52
C LEU A 3 -46.73 -11.61 53.91
N GLN A 4 -45.46 -12.02 53.81
CA GLN A 4 -44.42 -11.29 53.09
C GLN A 4 -44.44 -11.68 51.61
N THR A 5 -44.80 -10.75 50.75
CA THR A 5 -44.80 -10.93 49.28
C THR A 5 -43.38 -10.69 48.76
N ILE A 6 -42.76 -11.72 48.19
CA ILE A 6 -41.43 -11.65 47.56
C ILE A 6 -41.62 -11.36 46.06
N PHE A 7 -41.15 -10.21 45.60
CA PHE A 7 -41.06 -9.88 44.17
C PHE A 7 -39.77 -10.46 43.59
N VAL A 8 -39.89 -11.41 42.66
CA VAL A 8 -38.77 -11.95 41.88
C VAL A 8 -38.64 -11.12 40.61
N ILE A 9 -37.63 -10.26 40.54
CA ILE A 9 -37.27 -9.51 39.35
C ILE A 9 -36.36 -10.39 38.50
N SER A 10 -36.86 -10.89 37.38
CA SER A 10 -36.06 -11.63 36.40
C SER A 10 -35.32 -10.63 35.50
N ILE A 11 -34.00 -10.57 35.63
CA ILE A 11 -33.13 -9.76 34.76
C ILE A 11 -32.80 -10.61 33.53
N THR A 12 -33.44 -10.31 32.39
CA THR A 12 -33.03 -10.85 31.09
C THR A 12 -31.76 -10.13 30.63
N SER A 13 -30.64 -10.86 30.57
CA SER A 13 -29.41 -10.37 29.97
C SER A 13 -29.59 -10.23 28.46
N LEU A 14 -29.59 -8.99 27.96
CA LEU A 14 -29.41 -8.70 26.54
C LEU A 14 -27.96 -9.04 26.19
N GLY A 15 -27.76 -10.08 25.38
CA GLY A 15 -26.45 -10.42 24.84
C GLY A 15 -25.94 -9.29 23.96
N VAL A 16 -24.95 -8.54 24.47
CA VAL A 16 -24.21 -7.57 23.66
C VAL A 16 -23.24 -8.36 22.78
N THR A 17 -23.53 -8.47 21.49
CA THR A 17 -22.52 -8.88 20.51
C THR A 17 -21.44 -7.80 20.47
N ALA A 18 -20.29 -8.07 21.09
CA ALA A 18 -19.12 -7.21 20.98
C ALA A 18 -18.70 -7.11 19.51
N ALA A 19 -18.73 -5.89 18.96
CA ALA A 19 -18.21 -5.64 17.63
C ALA A 19 -16.73 -6.01 17.60
N ARG A 20 -16.34 -6.90 16.68
CA ARG A 20 -14.94 -7.31 16.51
C ARG A 20 -14.14 -6.09 16.02
N ALA A 21 -12.99 -5.83 16.65
CA ALA A 21 -12.12 -4.75 16.22
C ALA A 21 -11.72 -4.94 14.75
N PRO A 22 -11.63 -3.85 13.96
CA PRO A 22 -11.22 -3.95 12.57
C PRO A 22 -9.79 -4.50 12.48
N GLN A 23 -9.60 -5.44 11.55
CA GLN A 23 -8.33 -6.06 11.24
C GLN A 23 -7.90 -5.60 9.84
N TYR A 24 -6.66 -5.15 9.71
CA TYR A 24 -6.08 -4.71 8.45
C TYR A 24 -5.01 -5.69 8.04
N GLU A 25 -5.08 -6.16 6.81
CA GLU A 25 -4.06 -7.02 6.24
C GLU A 25 -3.01 -6.15 5.53
N LEU A 26 -1.77 -6.22 6.01
CA LEU A 26 -0.63 -5.58 5.38
C LEU A 26 0.34 -6.67 4.92
N HIS A 27 0.41 -6.84 3.62
CA HIS A 27 1.33 -7.79 3.00
C HIS A 27 2.45 -7.02 2.32
N ILE A 28 3.70 -7.33 2.68
CA ILE A 28 4.87 -6.79 2.01
C ILE A 28 5.67 -7.96 1.45
N GLN A 29 6.05 -7.85 0.19
CA GLN A 29 6.71 -8.94 -0.51
C GLN A 29 7.77 -8.42 -1.46
N GLU A 30 8.68 -9.30 -1.82
CA GLU A 30 9.58 -9.12 -2.95
C GLU A 30 8.94 -9.73 -4.20
N ALA A 31 9.04 -9.05 -5.34
CA ALA A 31 8.68 -9.58 -6.64
C ALA A 31 9.92 -9.83 -7.48
N ASN A 32 9.73 -10.54 -8.60
CA ASN A 32 10.72 -10.58 -9.67
C ASN A 32 10.43 -9.40 -10.60
N ASP A 33 11.49 -8.88 -11.22
CA ASP A 33 11.46 -7.84 -12.25
C ASP A 33 10.39 -8.04 -13.35
N ASP A 34 9.94 -9.27 -13.61
CA ASP A 34 8.89 -9.61 -14.57
C ASP A 34 7.57 -8.87 -14.34
N ILE A 35 7.20 -8.58 -13.08
CA ILE A 35 5.99 -7.79 -12.78
C ILE A 35 6.11 -6.37 -13.33
N TYR A 36 7.33 -5.82 -13.32
CA TYR A 36 7.60 -4.47 -13.80
C TYR A 36 7.78 -4.42 -15.32
N ASN A 37 8.17 -5.53 -15.94
CA ASN A 37 8.37 -5.63 -17.38
C ASN A 37 7.08 -5.92 -18.16
N LYS A 38 5.99 -6.32 -17.48
CA LYS A 38 4.70 -6.68 -18.10
C LYS A 38 3.83 -5.47 -18.45
N TYR A 39 4.11 -4.29 -17.88
CA TYR A 39 3.37 -3.08 -18.26
C TYR A 39 3.82 -2.64 -19.66
N PRO A 40 2.87 -2.43 -20.60
CA PRO A 40 3.22 -2.12 -21.97
C PRO A 40 4.08 -0.86 -21.99
N LYS A 41 5.26 -1.00 -22.60
CA LYS A 41 6.13 0.13 -22.93
C LYS A 41 5.42 1.09 -23.88
N ASP A 42 4.29 0.71 -24.46
CA ASP A 42 3.62 1.33 -25.59
C ASP A 42 2.91 2.66 -25.25
N LEU A 43 2.97 3.13 -23.99
CA LEU A 43 2.78 4.55 -23.66
C LEU A 43 4.06 5.40 -23.91
N LEU A 44 5.03 4.88 -24.67
CA LEU A 44 6.30 5.51 -25.06
C LEU A 44 6.31 6.19 -26.44
N GLU A 45 5.29 6.02 -27.26
CA GLU A 45 5.18 6.78 -28.51
C GLU A 45 3.94 7.65 -28.43
N PHE A 46 4.13 8.93 -28.12
CA PHE A 46 3.13 9.94 -28.45
C PHE A 46 3.21 10.07 -29.96
N ASP A 47 2.19 9.57 -30.63
CA ASP A 47 2.02 9.61 -32.07
C ASP A 47 2.38 10.99 -32.61
N THR A 48 3.33 10.98 -33.55
CA THR A 48 3.37 12.06 -34.53
C THR A 48 2.08 11.98 -35.32
N TYR A 49 1.26 13.01 -35.18
CA TYR A 49 -0.04 13.15 -35.84
C TYR A 49 0.13 13.00 -37.37
N ASN A 50 -0.18 11.81 -37.89
CA ASN A 50 -0.47 11.59 -39.29
C ASN A 50 -1.94 11.22 -39.42
N ASP A 51 -2.69 12.16 -39.97
CA ASP A 51 -4.05 12.01 -40.47
C ASP A 51 -4.04 11.00 -41.62
N ASP A 52 -4.40 9.73 -41.37
CA ASP A 52 -5.32 8.94 -42.21
C ASP A 52 -5.53 7.52 -41.63
N GLN A 53 -6.79 7.06 -41.65
CA GLN A 53 -7.29 5.67 -41.60
C GLN A 53 -7.33 4.85 -40.28
N THR A 54 -8.57 4.75 -39.77
CA THR A 54 -9.28 3.56 -39.28
C THR A 54 -8.47 2.34 -38.83
N VAL A 55 -8.45 2.05 -37.52
CA VAL A 55 -8.35 0.67 -37.01
C VAL A 55 -9.26 0.48 -35.79
N ILE A 56 -10.14 -0.53 -35.89
CA ILE A 56 -10.96 -1.07 -34.81
C ILE A 56 -10.09 -2.07 -34.03
N HIS A 57 -9.95 -1.89 -32.71
CA HIS A 57 -9.42 -2.95 -31.84
C HIS A 57 -10.44 -3.38 -30.79
N HIS A 58 -10.85 -4.63 -30.92
CA HIS A 58 -11.60 -5.40 -29.95
C HIS A 58 -10.84 -5.49 -28.62
N TYR A 59 -11.50 -5.13 -27.52
CA TYR A 59 -11.07 -5.49 -26.17
C TYR A 59 -11.61 -6.89 -25.86
N GLU A 60 -10.77 -7.91 -25.98
CA GLU A 60 -11.03 -9.23 -25.39
C GLU A 60 -9.99 -9.51 -24.29
N ASP A 61 -10.54 -9.97 -23.15
CA ASP A 61 -9.95 -10.75 -22.06
C ASP A 61 -8.72 -10.20 -21.31
N SER A 62 -9.02 -9.57 -20.16
CA SER A 62 -8.13 -9.49 -19.00
C SER A 62 -7.74 -10.89 -18.52
N PRO A 63 -6.44 -11.26 -18.47
CA PRO A 63 -6.05 -12.53 -17.89
C PRO A 63 -6.20 -12.47 -16.37
N ALA A 64 -7.08 -13.32 -15.84
CA ALA A 64 -7.16 -13.64 -14.43
C ALA A 64 -5.76 -14.03 -13.90
N PHE A 65 -5.25 -13.27 -12.92
CA PHE A 65 -4.03 -13.60 -12.21
C PHE A 65 -4.25 -14.92 -11.45
N LYS A 66 -3.66 -16.01 -11.95
CA LYS A 66 -3.48 -17.22 -11.17
C LYS A 66 -2.32 -16.97 -10.19
N TYR A 67 -2.63 -16.96 -8.90
CA TYR A 67 -1.63 -17.09 -7.85
C TYR A 67 -0.99 -18.48 -8.03
N VAL A 68 0.25 -18.48 -8.52
CA VAL A 68 1.09 -19.67 -8.57
C VAL A 68 1.76 -19.80 -7.20
N ASP A 69 1.70 -21.01 -6.66
CA ASP A 69 2.14 -21.37 -5.32
C ASP A 69 3.57 -20.89 -4.98
N GLN A 70 3.73 -20.50 -3.72
CA GLN A 70 4.95 -20.05 -3.04
C GLN A 70 6.15 -20.96 -3.31
N GLU A 71 7.06 -20.52 -4.17
CA GLU A 71 8.48 -20.85 -4.01
C GLU A 71 9.09 -19.99 -2.88
N PRO A 72 10.07 -20.51 -2.11
CA PRO A 72 10.67 -19.78 -1.02
C PRO A 72 11.29 -18.47 -1.51
N ALA A 73 11.11 -17.40 -0.74
CA ALA A 73 11.56 -16.04 -1.00
C ALA A 73 13.09 -15.93 -1.07
N HIS A 74 13.69 -16.42 -2.16
CA HIS A 74 15.11 -16.27 -2.43
C HIS A 74 15.33 -15.04 -3.32
N ASP A 75 15.90 -13.99 -2.69
CA ASP A 75 16.77 -12.94 -3.24
C ASP A 75 16.35 -12.29 -4.57
N ARG A 76 15.09 -11.89 -4.70
CA ARG A 76 14.64 -11.23 -5.94
C ARG A 76 15.17 -9.79 -6.04
N CYS A 77 15.26 -9.12 -4.89
CA CYS A 77 15.93 -7.82 -4.75
C CYS A 77 17.46 -7.89 -4.79
N ARG A 78 18.07 -9.08 -4.88
CA ARG A 78 19.50 -9.39 -4.66
C ARG A 78 20.01 -9.08 -3.24
N THR A 79 19.50 -8.03 -2.58
CA THR A 79 19.93 -7.55 -1.25
C THR A 79 18.78 -6.84 -0.53
N GLY A 80 18.92 -6.67 0.78
CA GLY A 80 17.92 -6.05 1.65
C GLY A 80 16.73 -6.94 1.96
N LYS A 81 15.82 -6.43 2.80
CA LYS A 81 14.54 -7.09 3.11
C LYS A 81 13.41 -6.05 3.22
N PRO A 82 12.20 -6.36 2.74
CA PRO A 82 11.06 -5.47 2.91
C PRO A 82 10.65 -5.38 4.38
N VAL A 83 10.51 -4.15 4.87
CA VAL A 83 10.01 -3.86 6.22
C VAL A 83 9.04 -2.69 6.19
N PHE A 84 8.26 -2.55 7.25
CA PHE A 84 7.51 -1.34 7.52
C PHE A 84 7.52 -0.99 9.01
N LEU A 85 7.20 0.26 9.30
CA LEU A 85 6.78 0.71 10.61
C LEU A 85 5.54 1.61 10.47
N TYR A 86 4.88 1.89 11.59
CA TYR A 86 3.72 2.76 11.61
C TYR A 86 3.56 3.47 12.94
N GLN A 87 2.73 4.50 12.98
CA GLN A 87 2.49 5.29 14.18
C GLN A 87 2.13 4.39 15.38
N GLY A 88 2.83 4.60 16.49
CA GLY A 88 2.69 3.80 17.72
C GLY A 88 3.52 2.50 17.74
N HIS A 89 4.12 2.11 16.62
CA HIS A 89 4.96 0.91 16.48
C HIS A 89 6.22 1.23 15.65
N PRO A 90 7.21 1.92 16.25
CA PRO A 90 8.37 2.45 15.54
C PRO A 90 9.45 1.40 15.23
N GLN A 91 9.26 0.15 15.66
CA GLN A 91 10.19 -0.94 15.35
C GLN A 91 9.83 -1.53 13.99
N PRO A 92 10.75 -1.56 13.01
CA PRO A 92 10.51 -2.17 11.72
C PRO A 92 10.10 -3.63 11.87
N ARG A 93 9.12 -4.06 11.07
CA ARG A 93 8.61 -5.43 11.06
C ARG A 93 8.32 -5.89 9.64
N SER A 94 8.30 -7.22 9.47
CA SER A 94 7.82 -7.86 8.25
C SER A 94 6.29 -7.88 8.21
N SER A 95 5.76 -8.32 7.07
CA SER A 95 4.34 -8.52 6.77
C SER A 95 3.52 -9.12 7.90
N GLY A 96 2.25 -8.73 7.98
CA GLY A 96 1.33 -9.29 8.95
C GLY A 96 0.01 -8.55 9.05
N THR A 97 -0.82 -9.01 9.98
CA THR A 97 -2.10 -8.37 10.30
C THR A 97 -1.92 -7.35 11.41
N ILE A 98 -2.50 -6.17 11.23
CA ILE A 98 -2.55 -5.11 12.24
C ILE A 98 -3.97 -5.05 12.82
N GLN A 99 -4.06 -4.94 14.14
CA GLN A 99 -5.33 -4.69 14.84
C GLN A 99 -5.42 -3.19 15.15
N GLY A 100 -6.48 -2.54 14.67
CA GLY A 100 -6.66 -1.10 14.84
C GLY A 100 -6.04 -0.24 13.71
N PRO A 101 -6.37 1.06 13.68
CA PRO A 101 -6.06 1.93 12.55
C PRO A 101 -4.56 2.15 12.38
N VAL A 102 -4.13 2.26 11.12
CA VAL A 102 -2.80 2.74 10.73
C VAL A 102 -2.95 4.19 10.28
N LEU A 103 -2.63 5.14 11.17
CA LEU A 103 -2.78 6.58 10.92
C LEU A 103 -1.64 7.18 10.07
N GLY A 104 -0.57 6.41 9.89
CA GLY A 104 0.59 6.74 9.08
C GLY A 104 1.61 5.61 9.19
N GLY A 105 1.95 5.00 8.06
CA GLY A 105 2.90 3.92 7.93
C GLY A 105 3.84 4.17 6.75
N VAL A 106 5.03 3.62 6.85
CA VAL A 106 6.05 3.69 5.79
C VAL A 106 6.65 2.30 5.57
N ALA A 107 6.79 1.90 4.31
CA ALA A 107 7.41 0.64 3.91
C ALA A 107 8.63 0.90 3.02
N TRP A 108 9.71 0.15 3.22
CA TRP A 108 10.98 0.29 2.49
C TRP A 108 11.79 -1.03 2.52
N MET A 109 12.89 -1.07 1.76
CA MET A 109 13.89 -2.14 1.84
C MET A 109 14.97 -1.79 2.88
N GLU A 110 15.00 -2.50 4.01
CA GLU A 110 16.07 -2.37 5.01
C GLU A 110 17.31 -3.14 4.56
N GLY A 111 18.50 -2.52 4.68
CA GLY A 111 19.76 -3.17 4.36
C GLY A 111 19.99 -3.44 2.87
N TYR A 112 19.41 -2.63 1.99
CA TYR A 112 19.64 -2.72 0.54
C TYR A 112 21.06 -2.29 0.18
N ASP A 113 21.84 -3.12 -0.51
CA ASP A 113 23.24 -2.81 -0.78
C ASP A 113 23.39 -1.62 -1.72
N GLY A 114 24.41 -0.80 -1.48
CA GLY A 114 24.65 0.42 -2.25
C GLY A 114 23.67 1.56 -1.95
N ALA A 115 22.66 1.32 -1.12
CA ALA A 115 21.77 2.36 -0.59
C ALA A 115 21.85 2.33 0.95
N HIS A 116 22.25 3.44 1.57
CA HIS A 116 22.31 3.53 3.04
C HIS A 116 20.91 3.70 3.64
N CYS A 117 19.96 2.80 3.33
CA CYS A 117 18.58 2.84 3.80
C CYS A 117 18.55 2.70 5.33
N GLN A 118 18.10 3.75 6.02
CA GLN A 118 17.98 3.75 7.47
C GLN A 118 16.52 3.56 7.89
N SER A 119 16.24 3.69 9.19
CA SER A 119 14.88 3.62 9.72
C SER A 119 13.95 4.60 9.01
N SER A 120 12.68 4.20 8.83
CA SER A 120 11.68 4.93 8.05
C SER A 120 12.09 5.20 6.59
N GLY A 121 13.00 4.40 6.04
CA GLY A 121 13.46 4.52 4.66
C GLY A 121 14.27 5.78 4.36
N VAL A 122 14.91 6.40 5.36
CA VAL A 122 15.83 7.53 5.11
C VAL A 122 16.91 7.10 4.11
N ASN A 123 17.19 7.97 3.13
CA ASN A 123 18.04 7.72 1.94
C ASN A 123 17.43 6.81 0.86
N CYS A 124 16.20 6.31 1.03
CA CYS A 124 15.59 5.36 0.11
C CYS A 124 14.13 5.69 -0.21
N GLY A 125 13.67 5.23 -1.36
CA GLY A 125 12.27 5.39 -1.77
C GLY A 125 11.36 4.59 -0.86
N ILE A 126 10.21 5.15 -0.54
CA ILE A 126 9.25 4.52 0.37
C ILE A 126 7.86 4.45 -0.26
N VAL A 127 7.05 3.55 0.27
CA VAL A 127 5.59 3.61 0.14
C VAL A 127 5.02 4.14 1.46
N GLU A 128 4.40 5.30 1.42
CA GLU A 128 3.64 5.87 2.55
C GLU A 128 2.20 5.37 2.50
N PHE A 129 1.60 5.06 3.64
CA PHE A 129 0.23 4.55 3.68
C PHE A 129 -0.53 4.86 4.97
N THR A 130 -1.85 4.93 4.83
CA THR A 130 -2.84 5.08 5.91
C THR A 130 -3.93 4.05 5.69
N LEU A 131 -4.33 3.34 6.74
CA LEU A 131 -5.42 2.36 6.72
C LEU A 131 -6.37 2.62 7.89
N THR A 132 -7.57 3.10 7.60
CA THR A 132 -8.57 3.47 8.61
C THR A 132 -9.97 3.02 8.20
N ASN A 133 -10.66 2.35 9.13
CA ASN A 133 -12.09 2.07 9.07
C ASN A 133 -12.84 3.11 9.88
N GLY A 134 -13.97 3.60 9.38
CA GLY A 134 -15.01 4.33 10.11
C GLY A 134 -14.60 5.54 11.00
N HIS A 135 -13.32 5.88 11.12
CA HIS A 135 -12.77 6.83 12.07
C HIS A 135 -11.89 7.84 11.34
N GLY A 136 -12.42 9.05 11.17
CA GLY A 136 -11.69 10.18 10.59
C GLY A 136 -12.53 11.05 9.65
N LYS A 137 -13.79 11.39 9.99
CA LYS A 137 -14.66 12.22 9.13
C LYS A 137 -14.66 11.78 7.64
N GLY A 138 -14.48 10.49 7.38
CA GLY A 138 -14.27 9.88 6.07
C GLY A 138 -13.37 8.64 6.20
N MET A 139 -13.66 7.58 5.46
CA MET A 139 -12.81 6.38 5.36
C MET A 139 -11.54 6.77 4.60
N GLN A 140 -10.43 7.06 5.28
CA GLN A 140 -9.25 7.61 4.62
C GLN A 140 -8.15 6.54 4.54
N ASN A 141 -8.32 5.59 3.62
CA ASN A 141 -7.21 4.73 3.22
C ASN A 141 -6.51 5.38 2.04
N SER A 142 -5.20 5.61 2.15
CA SER A 142 -4.40 6.26 1.12
C SER A 142 -3.01 5.67 1.09
N ALA A 143 -2.41 5.63 -0.09
CA ALA A 143 -1.03 5.24 -0.25
C ALA A 143 -0.41 5.95 -1.46
N ASP A 144 0.90 6.18 -1.38
CA ASP A 144 1.69 6.85 -2.40
C ASP A 144 3.15 6.43 -2.34
N TYR A 145 3.89 6.76 -3.40
CA TYR A 145 5.34 6.67 -3.41
C TYR A 145 5.92 8.01 -2.97
N SER A 146 6.98 7.97 -2.15
CA SER A 146 7.68 9.17 -1.73
C SER A 146 9.16 9.07 -2.06
N LEU A 147 9.62 10.02 -2.87
CA LEU A 147 11.02 10.30 -3.23
C LEU A 147 11.36 11.77 -2.89
N LEU A 148 10.80 12.25 -1.78
CA LEU A 148 11.09 13.60 -1.29
C LEU A 148 12.51 13.70 -0.74
N ASP A 149 13.27 14.70 -1.19
CA ASP A 149 14.71 14.79 -0.93
C ASP A 149 15.22 16.12 -0.38
N GLY A 150 14.31 16.93 0.16
CA GLY A 150 14.61 18.20 0.83
C GLY A 150 15.02 18.07 2.32
N PRO A 151 15.50 19.18 2.93
CA PRO A 151 15.81 19.22 4.36
C PRO A 151 14.62 18.80 5.23
N GLY A 152 14.80 17.78 6.06
CA GLY A 152 13.75 17.25 6.93
C GLY A 152 12.74 16.33 6.24
N LEU A 153 12.91 16.01 4.95
CA LEU A 153 12.01 15.15 4.17
C LEU A 153 12.56 13.73 3.98
N GLY A 154 13.52 13.28 4.81
CA GLY A 154 14.02 11.91 4.79
C GLY A 154 15.03 11.56 3.68
N ASN A 155 15.31 12.46 2.74
CA ASN A 155 16.24 12.22 1.63
C ASN A 155 15.86 10.95 0.83
N HIS A 156 14.58 10.74 0.56
CA HIS A 156 14.07 9.53 -0.09
C HIS A 156 14.51 9.48 -1.57
N LYS A 157 15.34 8.48 -1.92
CA LYS A 157 15.91 8.31 -3.27
C LYS A 157 15.52 6.99 -3.90
N PHE A 158 15.28 7.00 -5.20
CA PHE A 158 14.99 5.77 -5.93
C PHE A 158 16.23 4.86 -5.97
N HIS A 159 16.13 3.68 -5.36
CA HIS A 159 17.17 2.64 -5.36
C HIS A 159 16.66 1.27 -5.84
N TYR A 160 15.35 1.06 -5.78
CA TYR A 160 14.65 -0.16 -6.15
C TYR A 160 13.25 0.17 -6.64
N LYS A 161 12.70 -0.73 -7.45
CA LYS A 161 11.33 -0.60 -7.95
C LYS A 161 10.35 -0.85 -6.80
N MET A 162 9.23 -0.13 -6.83
CA MET A 162 8.18 -0.24 -5.81
C MET A 162 6.82 -0.32 -6.48
N ASN A 163 5.92 -1.10 -5.90
CA ASN A 163 4.52 -1.13 -6.29
C ASN A 163 3.62 -1.33 -5.07
N PHE A 164 2.36 -0.95 -5.17
CA PHE A 164 1.36 -1.32 -4.18
C PHE A 164 -0.01 -1.52 -4.82
N HIS A 165 -0.89 -2.22 -4.14
CA HIS A 165 -2.32 -2.18 -4.42
C HIS A 165 -3.10 -2.42 -3.14
N PHE A 166 -4.26 -1.80 -3.02
CA PHE A 166 -5.18 -2.08 -1.93
C PHE A 166 -5.84 -3.45 -2.11
N THR A 167 -6.27 -4.04 -1.00
CA THR A 167 -7.00 -5.31 -0.95
C THR A 167 -8.25 -5.19 -0.09
N GLY A 168 -9.07 -6.24 -0.10
CA GLY A 168 -10.33 -6.27 0.65
C GLY A 168 -11.44 -5.56 -0.11
N SER A 169 -12.08 -4.59 0.53
CA SER A 169 -13.25 -3.89 -0.03
C SER A 169 -12.91 -2.86 -1.12
N CYS A 170 -11.63 -2.52 -1.26
CA CYS A 170 -11.12 -1.65 -2.31
C CYS A 170 -9.86 -2.26 -2.91
N THR A 171 -9.78 -2.29 -4.24
CA THR A 171 -8.68 -2.94 -4.98
C THR A 171 -7.93 -1.97 -5.88
N LYS A 172 -7.98 -0.66 -5.56
CA LYS A 172 -7.27 0.35 -6.35
C LYS A 172 -5.75 0.18 -6.22
N SER A 173 -5.05 0.56 -7.27
CA SER A 173 -3.61 0.58 -7.38
C SER A 173 -3.17 1.98 -7.83
N PRO A 174 -1.87 2.33 -7.73
CA PRO A 174 -1.35 3.49 -8.43
C PRO A 174 -1.53 3.30 -9.94
N GLY A 175 -1.39 4.38 -10.70
CA GLY A 175 -1.48 4.37 -12.17
C GLY A 175 -0.38 3.57 -12.88
N GLY A 176 0.53 2.96 -12.13
CA GLY A 176 1.62 2.11 -12.57
C GLY A 176 2.66 1.96 -11.47
N PRO A 177 3.61 1.01 -11.61
CA PRO A 177 4.68 0.85 -10.64
C PRO A 177 5.66 2.02 -10.65
N CYS A 178 6.33 2.25 -9.53
CA CYS A 178 7.48 3.12 -9.45
C CYS A 178 8.75 2.41 -9.92
N THR A 179 9.32 2.88 -11.02
CA THR A 179 10.45 2.30 -11.75
C THR A 179 11.60 3.30 -11.97
N GLY A 180 11.49 4.50 -11.41
CA GLY A 180 12.50 5.56 -11.50
C GLY A 180 12.12 6.77 -10.67
N ASN A 181 12.81 7.90 -10.88
CA ASN A 181 12.70 9.11 -10.07
C ASN A 181 12.03 10.28 -10.81
N SER A 182 11.15 9.99 -11.77
CA SER A 182 10.40 11.00 -12.52
C SER A 182 8.89 10.73 -12.42
N PRO A 183 8.02 11.73 -12.63
CA PRO A 183 6.55 11.52 -12.59
C PRO A 183 6.07 10.43 -13.54
N ARG A 184 6.78 10.27 -14.66
CA ARG A 184 6.48 9.25 -15.67
C ARG A 184 6.87 7.84 -15.24
N GLN A 185 8.02 7.70 -14.58
CA GLN A 185 8.51 6.42 -14.10
C GLN A 185 7.94 6.04 -12.73
N CYS A 186 7.38 7.00 -12.00
CA CYS A 186 6.79 6.82 -10.67
C CYS A 186 5.48 7.61 -10.59
N PRO A 187 4.39 7.08 -11.19
CA PRO A 187 3.13 7.79 -11.30
C PRO A 187 2.52 8.13 -9.93
N GLY A 188 2.20 9.41 -9.73
CA GLY A 188 1.58 9.90 -8.50
C GLY A 188 2.52 10.08 -7.31
N ALA A 189 3.83 9.87 -7.51
CA ALA A 189 4.82 10.02 -6.45
C ALA A 189 5.02 11.48 -6.01
N TYR A 190 5.36 11.66 -4.74
CA TYR A 190 5.93 12.90 -4.23
C TYR A 190 7.43 12.93 -4.58
N LEU A 191 7.90 14.00 -5.23
CA LEU A 191 9.26 14.10 -5.78
C LEU A 191 9.91 15.42 -5.39
N GLY A 192 11.23 15.38 -5.14
CA GLY A 192 12.04 16.58 -4.94
C GLY A 192 11.91 17.17 -3.53
N ASP A 193 12.14 18.48 -3.40
CA ASP A 193 12.19 19.18 -2.11
C ASP A 193 10.85 19.79 -1.67
N LYS A 194 9.78 19.52 -2.42
CA LYS A 194 8.44 20.09 -2.22
C LYS A 194 7.42 19.01 -1.90
N THR A 195 6.63 19.23 -0.86
CA THR A 195 5.56 18.31 -0.46
C THR A 195 4.29 18.47 -1.31
N GLU A 196 4.28 19.44 -2.22
CA GLU A 196 3.22 19.63 -3.20
C GLU A 196 3.51 18.82 -4.48
N GLY A 197 2.49 18.16 -5.03
CA GLY A 197 2.54 17.58 -6.39
C GLY A 197 2.41 16.07 -6.48
N GLY A 198 2.48 15.34 -5.37
CA GLY A 198 2.06 13.93 -5.33
C GLY A 198 0.55 13.78 -5.45
N ALA A 199 0.12 12.58 -5.86
CA ALA A 199 -1.30 12.25 -6.05
C ALA A 199 -1.56 10.86 -5.43
N PRO A 200 -1.85 10.80 -4.11
CA PRO A 200 -2.03 9.53 -3.42
C PRO A 200 -3.24 8.77 -3.95
N THR A 201 -3.10 7.45 -4.04
CA THR A 201 -4.22 6.57 -4.38
C THR A 201 -5.12 6.45 -3.16
N GLN A 202 -6.40 6.78 -3.31
CA GLN A 202 -7.37 6.77 -2.20
C GLN A 202 -8.44 5.68 -2.34
N CYS A 203 -8.66 4.96 -1.25
CA CYS A 203 -9.71 3.97 -1.06
C CYS A 203 -10.62 4.37 0.10
N LEU A 204 -11.83 4.84 -0.21
CA LEU A 204 -12.82 5.25 0.79
C LEU A 204 -13.72 4.09 1.17
N SER A 205 -13.17 3.08 1.85
CA SER A 205 -13.88 1.86 2.21
C SER A 205 -13.34 1.20 3.49
N ASP A 206 -14.20 0.54 4.26
CA ASP A 206 -13.80 -0.21 5.45
C ASP A 206 -13.17 -1.56 5.10
N ASN A 207 -12.32 -2.09 5.97
CA ASN A 207 -11.59 -3.36 5.80
C ASN A 207 -10.73 -3.36 4.54
N THR A 208 -10.07 -2.22 4.30
CA THR A 208 -9.07 -2.08 3.25
C THR A 208 -7.73 -2.59 3.78
N GLY A 209 -7.14 -3.57 3.09
CA GLY A 209 -5.75 -3.98 3.28
C GLY A 209 -4.84 -3.37 2.20
N ILE A 210 -3.55 -3.65 2.26
CA ILE A 210 -2.60 -3.24 1.22
C ILE A 210 -1.52 -4.29 1.02
N VAL A 211 -1.19 -4.55 -0.23
CA VAL A 211 -0.02 -5.32 -0.64
C VAL A 211 1.00 -4.35 -1.20
N ILE A 212 2.21 -4.35 -0.65
CA ILE A 212 3.35 -3.54 -1.10
C ILE A 212 4.42 -4.49 -1.64
N THR A 213 4.99 -4.16 -2.78
CA THR A 213 5.91 -5.02 -3.51
C THR A 213 7.18 -4.25 -3.90
N PHE A 214 8.33 -4.89 -3.72
CA PHE A 214 9.64 -4.37 -4.12
C PHE A 214 10.33 -5.35 -5.12
N CYS A 215 11.09 -4.83 -6.10
CA CYS A 215 12.03 -5.55 -7.02
C CYS A 215 11.55 -6.69 -7.96
#